data_AF-A0A7S1T5U9-F1
#
_entry.id   AF-A0A7S1T5U9-F1
#
_cell.length_a   1.000
_cell.length_b   1.000
_cell.length_c   1.000
_cell.angle_alpha   90.00
_cell.angle_beta   90.00
_cell.angle_gamma   90.00
#
_symmetry.space_group_name_H-M   'P 1'
#
loop_
_entity.id
_entity.type
_entity.pdbx_description
1 polymer ?
#
loop_
_entity_poly.entity_id
_entity_poly.type
_entity_poly.pdbx_seq_one_letter_code
_entity_poly.pdbx_strand_id
1 'polypeptide(L)'
;EDVIADVSEESTSSKPAEAKHNDGAALATPNGGDALDSLTQRLGGLELAPAPSSPATGDAEVGLVYDKLMELHVAPDDHYECPQRVVAVMETMRAQGLGARCKALASREATTDELLAVHTEEHIRMVDTVYTEGAEEGKDPLGDMFSSPGTSTAARMAA
;
A
#
# COMPACT_ATOMS: atom_id res chain seq x y z
N GLU A 1 16.97 4.13 -64.72
CA GLU A 1 16.58 5.55 -64.68
C GLU A 1 16.49 5.91 -63.21
N ASP A 2 17.65 6.26 -62.65
CA ASP A 2 18.06 7.66 -62.35
C ASP A 2 17.18 8.26 -61.24
N VAL A 3 17.64 8.30 -59.98
CA VAL A 3 18.47 9.36 -59.34
C VAL A 3 17.65 10.67 -59.29
N ILE A 4 17.44 11.29 -58.12
CA ILE A 4 18.27 12.35 -57.50
C ILE A 4 17.66 12.57 -56.08
N ALA A 5 18.41 12.34 -54.98
CA ALA A 5 19.18 13.30 -54.15
C ALA A 5 18.30 14.30 -53.37
N ASP A 6 18.27 14.23 -52.03
CA ASP A 6 19.22 14.83 -51.06
C ASP A 6 18.83 16.26 -50.65
N VAL A 7 19.14 16.60 -49.40
CA VAL A 7 19.43 17.90 -48.77
C VAL A 7 18.90 17.93 -47.33
N SER A 8 19.81 17.49 -46.45
CA SER A 8 20.43 18.24 -45.33
C SER A 8 19.60 18.98 -44.28
N GLU A 9 19.86 18.55 -43.04
CA GLU A 9 20.24 19.30 -41.83
C GLU A 9 19.74 20.74 -41.61
N GLU A 10 19.19 21.01 -40.41
CA GLU A 10 19.85 21.99 -39.52
C GLU A 10 19.54 21.74 -38.04
N SER A 11 20.60 21.64 -37.25
CA SER A 11 20.61 21.73 -35.80
C SER A 11 20.53 23.21 -35.39
N THR A 12 19.70 23.56 -34.40
CA THR A 12 19.93 24.80 -33.63
C THR A 12 19.81 24.56 -32.14
N SER A 13 20.99 24.58 -31.50
CA SER A 13 21.21 24.77 -30.09
C SER A 13 20.96 26.24 -29.72
N SER A 14 20.22 26.50 -28.63
CA SER A 14 20.36 27.76 -27.87
C SER A 14 19.73 27.68 -26.47
N LYS A 15 20.59 27.62 -25.45
CA LYS A 15 20.50 28.36 -24.18
C LYS A 15 21.45 29.58 -24.31
N PRO A 16 21.38 30.67 -23.50
CA PRO A 16 20.85 30.75 -22.13
C PRO A 16 20.07 32.06 -21.79
N ALA A 17 19.52 32.15 -20.57
CA ALA A 17 19.34 33.42 -19.86
C ALA A 17 19.32 33.19 -18.34
N GLU A 18 20.31 33.77 -17.65
CA GLU A 18 20.39 33.92 -16.19
C GLU A 18 19.47 35.06 -15.72
N ALA A 19 18.80 34.85 -14.58
CA ALA A 19 18.42 35.92 -13.66
C ALA A 19 18.60 35.41 -12.22
N LYS A 20 19.55 36.03 -11.50
CA LYS A 20 19.73 36.01 -10.03
C LYS A 20 18.69 37.01 -9.46
N HIS A 21 18.08 36.93 -8.28
CA HIS A 21 18.55 36.65 -6.91
C HIS A 21 17.27 36.48 -6.04
N ASN A 22 17.13 35.38 -5.28
CA ASN A 22 17.15 35.27 -3.82
C ASN A 22 16.05 36.05 -3.03
N ASP A 23 15.19 35.32 -2.33
CA ASP A 23 14.83 35.60 -0.93
C ASP A 23 14.33 34.31 -0.28
N GLY A 24 14.96 33.93 0.82
CA GLY A 24 14.68 32.70 1.56
C GLY A 24 13.32 32.74 2.26
N ALA A 25 12.52 31.71 2.02
CA ALA A 25 11.47 31.30 2.94
C ALA A 25 11.82 29.87 3.38
N ALA A 26 12.32 29.75 4.60
CA ALA A 26 12.49 28.46 5.26
C ALA A 26 11.13 27.76 5.27
N LEU A 27 11.03 26.66 4.52
CA LEU A 27 9.88 25.78 4.57
C LEU A 27 9.86 25.18 5.97
N ALA A 28 9.00 25.70 6.83
CA ALA A 28 8.78 25.17 8.15
C ALA A 28 8.36 23.70 8.00
N THR A 29 9.23 22.80 8.42
CA THR A 29 8.88 21.41 8.66
C THR A 29 7.72 21.40 9.66
N PRO A 30 6.55 20.82 9.35
CA PRO A 30 5.57 20.58 10.40
C PRO A 30 6.23 19.63 11.41
N ASN A 31 6.36 20.11 12.65
CA ASN A 31 6.82 19.29 13.76
C ASN A 31 5.95 18.03 13.81
N GLY A 32 6.56 16.86 13.69
CA GLY A 32 5.87 15.56 13.74
C GLY A 32 5.21 15.22 15.09
N GLY A 33 5.04 16.20 15.99
CA GLY A 33 4.33 16.07 17.25
C GLY A 33 2.81 16.26 17.10
N ASP A 34 2.36 17.17 16.23
CA ASP A 34 0.95 17.58 16.18
C ASP A 34 0.01 16.49 15.63
N ALA A 35 0.53 15.62 14.75
CA ALA A 35 -0.24 14.51 14.19
C ALA A 35 -0.48 13.38 15.20
N LEU A 36 0.47 13.15 16.10
CA LEU A 36 0.39 12.11 17.13
C LEU A 36 -0.59 12.50 18.24
N ASP A 37 -0.61 13.78 18.60
CA ASP A 37 -1.54 14.34 19.59
C ASP A 37 -2.99 14.28 19.10
N SER A 38 -3.23 14.56 17.81
CA SER A 38 -4.56 14.49 17.20
C SER A 38 -5.13 13.05 17.18
N LEU A 39 -4.28 12.04 16.96
CA LEU A 39 -4.70 10.63 17.00
C LEU A 39 -4.99 10.18 18.44
N THR A 40 -4.17 10.62 19.40
CA THR A 40 -4.33 10.35 20.83
C THR A 40 -5.62 10.95 21.39
N GLN A 41 -5.97 12.16 20.96
CA GLN A 41 -7.20 12.83 21.38
C GLN A 41 -8.47 12.17 20.81
N ARG A 42 -8.38 11.54 19.63
CA ARG A 42 -9.47 10.78 18.99
C ARG A 42 -9.67 9.38 19.57
N LEU A 43 -8.65 8.81 20.23
CA LEU A 43 -8.67 7.47 20.81
C LEU A 43 -9.11 7.43 22.28
N GLY A 44 -9.62 8.53 22.84
CA GLY A 44 -10.39 8.51 24.09
C GLY A 44 -9.71 7.77 25.25
N GLY A 45 -8.53 8.23 25.68
CA GLY A 45 -8.00 7.87 27.00
C GLY A 45 -7.66 6.38 27.19
N LEU A 46 -7.20 5.69 26.15
CA LEU A 46 -6.43 4.47 26.35
C LEU A 46 -5.10 4.87 26.99
N GLU A 47 -5.04 4.82 28.33
CA GLU A 47 -3.79 4.91 29.07
C GLU A 47 -2.79 3.96 28.40
N LEU A 48 -1.73 4.52 27.79
CA LEU A 48 -0.70 3.69 27.17
C LEU A 48 -0.16 2.79 28.27
N ALA A 49 -0.45 1.50 28.12
CA ALA A 49 0.10 0.49 29.03
C ALA A 49 1.62 0.71 29.14
N PRO A 50 2.20 0.52 30.33
CA PRO A 50 3.65 0.60 30.49
C PRO A 50 4.32 -0.26 29.42
N ALA A 51 5.44 0.23 28.88
CA ALA A 51 6.19 -0.44 27.82
C ALA A 51 6.28 -1.94 28.14
N PRO A 52 5.80 -2.82 27.24
CA PRO A 52 5.68 -4.22 27.56
C PRO A 52 7.06 -4.79 27.92
N SER A 53 7.14 -5.55 29.02
CA SER A 53 8.35 -6.27 29.37
C SER A 53 8.76 -7.18 28.21
N SER A 54 10.06 -7.20 27.88
CA SER A 54 10.60 -8.11 26.86
C SER A 54 10.16 -9.55 27.12
N PRO A 55 9.86 -10.33 26.07
CA PRO A 55 9.48 -11.74 26.24
C PRO A 55 10.58 -12.49 26.99
N ALA A 56 10.20 -13.29 27.98
CA ALA A 56 11.11 -14.10 28.75
C ALA A 56 11.47 -15.39 27.98
N THR A 57 12.62 -15.98 28.29
CA THR A 57 13.01 -17.28 27.74
C THR A 57 11.99 -18.34 28.16
N GLY A 58 11.24 -18.89 27.19
CA GLY A 58 10.18 -19.88 27.42
C GLY A 58 8.76 -19.39 27.13
N ASP A 59 8.59 -18.09 26.87
CA ASP A 59 7.31 -17.56 26.40
C ASP A 59 7.01 -18.00 24.96
N ALA A 60 5.72 -18.17 24.63
CA ALA A 60 5.30 -18.45 23.27
C ALA A 60 5.60 -17.25 22.36
N GLU A 61 6.29 -17.50 21.24
CA GLU A 61 6.52 -16.47 20.21
C GLU A 61 5.23 -16.22 19.41
N VAL A 62 4.87 -14.95 19.22
CA VAL A 62 3.78 -14.54 18.34
C VAL A 62 4.36 -14.03 17.02
N GLY A 63 3.99 -14.66 15.91
CA GLY A 63 4.34 -14.20 14.56
C GLY A 63 3.46 -13.02 14.13
N LEU A 64 4.07 -12.03 13.49
CA LEU A 64 3.36 -10.92 12.84
C LEU A 64 3.74 -10.91 11.36
N VAL A 65 2.72 -11.02 10.50
CA VAL A 65 2.85 -10.91 9.04
C VAL A 65 2.04 -9.70 8.60
N TYR A 66 2.66 -8.84 7.81
CA TYR A 66 2.00 -7.73 7.15
C TYR A 66 2.87 -7.30 5.97
N ASP A 67 2.23 -7.01 4.84
CA ASP A 67 2.89 -6.53 3.64
C ASP A 67 2.16 -5.31 3.10
N LYS A 68 2.91 -4.34 2.58
CA LYS A 68 2.34 -3.15 1.92
C LYS A 68 1.50 -3.52 0.70
N LEU A 69 1.82 -4.65 0.04
CA LEU A 69 1.04 -5.16 -1.09
C LEU A 69 -0.41 -5.55 -0.71
N MET A 70 -0.69 -5.82 0.58
CA MET A 70 -2.05 -6.05 1.07
C MET A 70 -2.93 -4.80 0.98
N GLU A 71 -2.34 -3.62 0.82
CA GLU A 71 -3.05 -2.34 0.69
C GLU A 71 -3.46 -2.00 -0.75
N LEU A 72 -3.12 -2.84 -1.72
CA LEU A 72 -3.40 -2.56 -3.13
C LEU A 72 -4.87 -2.80 -3.53
N HIS A 73 -5.66 -3.41 -2.64
CA HIS A 73 -7.11 -3.45 -2.77
C HIS A 73 -7.72 -2.12 -2.29
N VAL A 74 -8.14 -1.29 -3.24
CA VAL A 74 -8.59 0.09 -2.98
C VAL A 74 -9.99 0.27 -3.50
N ALA A 75 -10.97 0.24 -2.60
CA ALA A 75 -12.37 0.49 -2.92
C ALA A 75 -12.66 1.97 -3.22
N PRO A 76 -13.81 2.27 -3.86
CA PRO A 76 -14.27 3.64 -4.07
C PRO A 76 -14.48 4.38 -2.76
N ASP A 77 -14.58 5.71 -2.85
CA ASP A 77 -14.83 6.56 -1.68
C ASP A 77 -16.07 6.09 -0.87
N ASP A 78 -15.98 6.26 0.45
CA ASP A 78 -17.00 5.86 1.45
C ASP A 78 -17.26 4.34 1.60
N HIS A 79 -16.43 3.48 1.00
CA HIS A 79 -16.52 2.03 1.24
C HIS A 79 -15.93 1.63 2.61
N TYR A 80 -16.61 0.69 3.30
CA TYR A 80 -16.17 0.21 4.62
C TYR A 80 -14.87 -0.59 4.55
N GLU A 81 -14.65 -1.35 3.47
CA GLU A 81 -13.39 -2.04 3.19
C GLU A 81 -12.45 -1.04 2.49
N CYS A 82 -11.33 -0.71 3.12
CA CYS A 82 -10.32 0.19 2.57
C CYS A 82 -8.93 -0.10 3.18
N PRO A 83 -7.82 0.27 2.48
CA PRO A 83 -6.46 0.04 2.96
C PRO A 83 -6.17 0.63 4.34
N GLN A 84 -6.83 1.74 4.69
CA GLN A 84 -6.66 2.42 5.97
C GLN A 84 -7.00 1.52 7.16
N ARG A 85 -7.81 0.47 6.96
CA ARG A 85 -8.11 -0.50 8.01
C ARG A 85 -6.87 -1.24 8.50
N VAL A 86 -6.09 -1.83 7.59
CA VAL A 86 -4.88 -2.57 7.97
C VAL A 86 -3.79 -1.60 8.44
N VAL A 87 -3.68 -0.42 7.82
CA VAL A 87 -2.75 0.64 8.25
C VAL A 87 -3.02 1.05 9.70
N ALA A 88 -4.28 1.35 10.03
CA ALA A 88 -4.65 1.76 11.39
C ALA A 88 -4.35 0.67 12.43
N VAL A 89 -4.54 -0.61 12.09
CA VAL A 89 -4.16 -1.74 12.96
C VAL A 89 -2.65 -1.75 13.19
N MET A 90 -1.85 -1.66 12.13
CA MET A 90 -0.39 -1.68 12.23
C MET A 90 0.16 -0.47 12.98
N GLU A 91 -0.40 0.73 12.75
CA GLU A 91 -0.06 1.94 13.50
C GLU A 91 -0.41 1.82 14.98
N THR A 92 -1.58 1.26 15.30
CA THR A 92 -1.99 1.00 16.69
C THR A 92 -1.07 -0.02 17.36
N MET A 93 -0.74 -1.12 16.68
CA MET A 93 0.22 -2.11 17.18
C MET A 93 1.60 -1.48 17.44
N ARG A 94 2.05 -0.57 16.57
CA ARG A 94 3.31 0.16 16.75
C ARG A 94 3.24 1.13 17.93
N ALA A 95 2.18 1.93 18.02
CA ALA A 95 1.98 2.93 19.05
C ALA A 95 1.88 2.30 20.45
N GLN A 96 1.26 1.13 20.57
CA GLN A 96 1.17 0.37 21.82
C GLN A 96 2.41 -0.50 22.12
N GLY A 97 3.44 -0.47 21.27
CA GLY A 97 4.63 -1.31 21.43
C GLY A 97 4.39 -2.81 21.24
N LEU A 98 3.20 -3.23 20.78
CA LEU A 98 2.86 -4.64 20.57
C LEU A 98 3.59 -5.24 19.38
N GLY A 99 3.82 -4.44 18.32
CA GLY A 99 4.59 -4.90 17.15
C GLY A 99 6.01 -5.32 17.52
N ALA A 100 6.65 -4.62 18.47
CA ALA A 100 8.00 -4.94 18.94
C ALA A 100 8.09 -6.23 19.77
N ARG A 101 6.95 -6.75 20.24
CA ARG A 101 6.88 -8.03 20.97
C ARG A 101 6.68 -9.22 20.03
N CYS A 102 6.29 -8.96 18.79
CA CYS A 102 6.02 -10.00 17.81
C CYS A 102 7.28 -10.28 16.98
N LYS A 103 7.44 -11.54 16.58
CA LYS A 103 8.41 -11.93 15.57
C LYS A 103 7.88 -11.57 14.20
N ALA A 104 8.49 -10.60 13.54
CA ALA A 104 8.16 -10.29 12.15
C ALA A 104 8.49 -11.50 11.27
N LEU A 105 7.49 -11.96 10.52
CA LEU A 105 7.62 -13.05 9.56
C LEU A 105 7.57 -12.48 8.15
N ALA A 106 8.36 -13.07 7.25
CA ALA A 106 8.33 -12.70 5.84
C ALA A 106 6.98 -13.12 5.23
N SER A 107 6.34 -12.18 4.56
CA SER A 107 5.21 -12.39 3.66
C SER A 107 5.68 -12.97 2.33
N ARG A 108 4.75 -13.62 1.62
CA ARG A 108 4.90 -14.06 0.22
C ARG A 108 3.51 -14.21 -0.39
N GLU A 109 3.44 -14.22 -1.70
CA GLU A 109 2.20 -14.60 -2.39
C GLU A 109 1.92 -16.10 -2.21
N ALA A 110 0.64 -16.43 -2.01
CA ALA A 110 0.15 -17.78 -2.13
C ALA A 110 0.28 -18.26 -3.58
N THR A 111 0.83 -19.47 -3.74
CA THR A 111 0.97 -20.12 -5.03
C THR A 111 -0.39 -20.66 -5.49
N THR A 112 -0.58 -20.81 -6.81
CA THR A 112 -1.81 -21.42 -7.35
C THR A 112 -2.03 -22.83 -6.80
N ASP A 113 -0.97 -23.63 -6.64
CA ASP A 113 -1.07 -24.98 -6.06
C ASP A 113 -1.59 -24.98 -4.62
N GLU A 114 -1.20 -23.98 -3.81
CA GLU A 114 -1.72 -23.80 -2.45
C GLU A 114 -3.19 -23.38 -2.45
N LEU A 115 -3.57 -22.46 -3.33
CA LEU A 115 -4.95 -22.02 -3.47
C LEU A 115 -5.88 -23.15 -3.94
N LEU A 116 -5.38 -24.05 -4.79
CA LEU A 116 -6.12 -25.23 -5.27
C LEU A 116 -6.47 -26.23 -4.15
N ALA A 117 -5.89 -26.11 -2.95
CA ALA A 117 -6.28 -26.92 -1.80
C ALA A 117 -7.72 -26.66 -1.35
N VAL A 118 -8.27 -25.47 -1.64
CA VAL A 118 -9.61 -25.03 -1.21
C VAL A 118 -10.45 -24.37 -2.30
N HIS A 119 -9.84 -23.89 -3.39
CA HIS A 119 -10.51 -23.21 -4.51
C HIS A 119 -10.43 -24.01 -5.81
N THR A 120 -11.38 -23.79 -6.71
CA THR A 120 -11.31 -24.33 -8.08
C THR A 120 -10.39 -23.47 -8.94
N GLU A 121 -9.79 -24.10 -9.96
CA GLU A 121 -8.97 -23.40 -10.97
C GLU A 121 -9.74 -22.25 -11.65
N GLU A 122 -11.04 -22.45 -11.93
CA GLU A 122 -11.89 -21.41 -12.51
C GLU A 122 -12.04 -20.20 -11.59
N HIS A 123 -12.20 -20.42 -10.28
CA HIS A 123 -12.32 -19.32 -9.32
C HIS A 123 -11.00 -18.55 -9.17
N ILE A 124 -9.87 -19.26 -9.11
CA ILE A 124 -8.55 -18.62 -9.02
C ILE A 124 -8.33 -17.73 -10.25
N ARG A 125 -8.59 -18.24 -11.45
CA ARG A 125 -8.49 -17.46 -12.69
C ARG A 125 -9.40 -16.24 -12.69
N MET A 126 -10.65 -16.41 -12.24
CA MET A 126 -11.60 -15.30 -12.11
C MET A 126 -11.04 -14.19 -11.21
N VAL A 127 -10.49 -14.53 -10.04
CA VAL A 127 -9.87 -13.55 -9.12
C VAL A 127 -8.62 -12.91 -9.73
N ASP A 128 -7.77 -13.69 -10.40
CA ASP A 128 -6.56 -13.18 -11.07
C ASP A 128 -6.87 -12.22 -12.21
N THR A 129 -8.01 -12.39 -12.87
CA THR A 129 -8.47 -11.53 -13.97
C THR A 129 -9.64 -10.64 -13.57
N VAL A 130 -9.94 -10.51 -12.27
CA VAL A 130 -11.15 -9.78 -11.81
C VAL A 130 -11.10 -8.31 -12.20
N TYR A 131 -9.88 -7.79 -12.37
CA TYR A 131 -9.63 -6.49 -12.94
C TYR A 131 -8.86 -6.67 -14.26
N THR A 132 -9.53 -6.41 -15.38
CA THR A 132 -8.90 -6.24 -16.70
C THR A 132 -9.19 -4.82 -17.19
N GLU A 133 -8.20 -4.15 -17.78
CA GLU A 133 -8.38 -2.82 -18.37
C GLU A 133 -9.61 -2.81 -19.30
N GLY A 134 -10.59 -1.95 -18.99
CA GLY A 134 -11.85 -1.85 -19.74
C GLY A 134 -13.04 -2.63 -19.16
N ALA A 135 -12.87 -3.36 -18.05
CA ALA A 135 -13.99 -3.76 -17.21
C ALA A 135 -14.51 -2.50 -16.48
N GLU A 136 -15.80 -2.21 -16.60
CA GLU A 136 -16.45 -1.19 -15.76
C GLU A 136 -16.11 -1.47 -14.29
N GLU A 137 -15.83 -0.43 -13.50
CA GLU A 137 -15.79 -0.53 -12.02
C GLU A 137 -17.18 -0.97 -11.55
N GLY A 138 -17.41 -2.28 -11.61
CA GLY A 138 -18.70 -2.90 -11.43
C GLY A 138 -18.77 -3.50 -10.05
N LYS A 139 -19.69 -3.00 -9.23
CA LYS A 139 -20.24 -3.78 -8.13
C LYS A 139 -20.56 -5.18 -8.65
N ASP A 140 -20.13 -6.19 -7.91
CA ASP A 140 -20.48 -7.56 -8.23
C ASP A 140 -22.02 -7.75 -8.30
N PRO A 141 -22.51 -8.88 -8.84
CA PRO A 141 -23.95 -9.16 -8.93
C PRO A 141 -24.67 -9.20 -7.57
N LEU A 142 -23.93 -9.31 -6.45
CA LEU A 142 -24.46 -9.29 -5.08
C LEU A 142 -24.45 -7.89 -4.45
N GLY A 143 -23.75 -6.94 -5.07
CA GLY A 143 -23.62 -5.54 -4.68
C GLY A 143 -22.65 -5.26 -3.53
N ASP A 144 -21.92 -6.26 -3.03
CA ASP A 144 -21.08 -6.16 -1.83
C ASP A 144 -19.59 -6.43 -2.05
N MET A 145 -19.20 -6.93 -3.22
CA MET A 145 -17.79 -7.07 -3.60
C MET A 145 -17.37 -6.01 -4.62
N PHE A 146 -16.17 -5.49 -4.43
CA PHE A 146 -15.50 -4.54 -5.32
C PHE A 146 -14.17 -5.13 -5.81
N SER A 147 -13.60 -4.60 -6.90
CA SER A 147 -12.29 -4.98 -7.40
C SER A 147 -11.53 -3.79 -7.99
N SER A 148 -10.30 -3.58 -7.52
CA SER A 148 -9.29 -2.63 -8.04
C SER A 148 -8.17 -3.36 -8.80
N PRO A 149 -7.29 -2.64 -9.54
CA PRO A 149 -6.12 -3.24 -10.19
C PRO A 149 -5.25 -4.12 -9.29
N GLY A 150 -5.18 -3.79 -7.99
CA GLY A 150 -4.35 -4.49 -7.02
C GLY A 150 -5.03 -5.65 -6.29
N THR A 151 -6.29 -5.96 -6.61
CA THR A 151 -7.09 -6.94 -5.86
C THR A 151 -6.49 -8.34 -5.87
N SER A 152 -6.07 -8.83 -7.05
CA SER A 152 -5.46 -10.17 -7.15
C SER A 152 -4.17 -10.26 -6.31
N THR A 153 -3.28 -9.26 -6.44
CA THR A 153 -2.04 -9.22 -5.66
C THR A 153 -2.31 -9.16 -4.16
N ALA A 154 -3.21 -8.27 -3.72
CA ALA A 154 -3.56 -8.15 -2.30
C ALA A 154 -4.16 -9.45 -1.75
N ALA A 155 -5.04 -10.10 -2.51
CA ALA A 155 -5.65 -11.37 -2.15
C ALA A 155 -4.60 -12.50 -2.01
N ARG A 156 -3.66 -12.59 -2.95
CA ARG A 156 -2.57 -13.57 -2.90
C ARG A 156 -1.62 -13.36 -1.72
N MET A 157 -1.38 -12.11 -1.33
CA MET A 157 -0.54 -11.79 -0.17
C MET A 157 -1.23 -12.09 1.16
N ALA A 158 -2.57 -12.05 1.19
CA ALA A 158 -3.37 -12.29 2.39
C ALA A 158 -3.70 -13.77 2.65
N ALA A 159 -3.56 -14.63 1.64
CA ALA A 159 -3.84 -16.07 1.69
C ALA A 159 -2.67 -16.86 2.34
#